data_AF-A0A3D2MEW7-F1
#
_entry.id   AF-A0A3D2MEW7-F1
#
_cell.length_a   1.000
_cell.length_b   1.000
_cell.length_c   1.000
_cell.angle_alpha   90.00
_cell.angle_beta   90.00
_cell.angle_gamma   90.00
#
_symmetry.space_group_name_H-M   'P 1'
#
loop_
_entity.id
_entity.type
_entity.pdbx_description
1 polymer ?
#
loop_
_entity_poly.entity_id
_entity_poly.type
_entity_poly.pdbx_seq_one_letter_code
_entity_poly.pdbx_strand_id
1 'polypeptide(L)'
;MEITNKNDFIDVYVLGTLNEIKNTVKQNIKLKSELEKQTDEKMKLVLKDLINSNFKNLQINTQGNLIYTLLPIVDERENKKVRTSLVLYYTALYYDNVDLLQQMLDANVKFEKNYLLRLQYLDKSISSKFDTKDYIEKIKRFGEIFVNFDKSIKNLSDEEKEKYSQKFSSLFKLKYREMCKRQKEYKGYSEYMLENLFVKGNLDTFEYNTYKYADNRQLELINFCNGHQYNEATTAKLNYLIQNTNFSNRLEDFDLMTSIYSDYELAKLDYDASCFLSYYSETPKMLQKAIEFIELKPEMAFYVKHYVSKEKFMKTSNYVLIETMNQVSKHYLMCNEHNIELLSRIMVPKVTLKRIFGAYKQNNAQEQSDPSLTKKLKPPRNTENK
;
A
#
# COMPACT_ATOMS: atom_id res chain seq x y z
N MET A 1 7.50 -13.81 -55.17
CA MET A 1 7.10 -12.95 -54.03
C MET A 1 6.68 -11.63 -54.61
N GLU A 2 5.40 -11.29 -54.50
CA GLU A 2 4.92 -9.97 -54.89
C GLU A 2 5.65 -8.92 -54.04
N ILE A 3 6.20 -7.91 -54.72
CA ILE A 3 6.81 -6.74 -54.10
C ILE A 3 5.68 -6.05 -53.33
N THR A 4 5.67 -6.17 -52.01
CA THR A 4 4.71 -5.47 -51.16
C THR A 4 4.81 -3.98 -51.48
N ASN A 5 3.72 -3.36 -51.92
CA ASN A 5 3.72 -1.95 -52.24
C ASN A 5 4.14 -1.17 -50.97
N LYS A 6 4.96 -0.14 -51.13
CA LYS A 6 5.47 0.70 -50.04
C LYS A 6 4.37 1.13 -49.06
N ASN A 7 3.19 1.48 -49.59
CA ASN A 7 2.06 1.90 -48.78
C ASN A 7 1.48 0.75 -47.94
N ASP A 8 1.38 -0.45 -48.51
CA ASP A 8 0.88 -1.64 -47.81
C ASP A 8 1.83 -2.02 -46.66
N PHE A 9 3.15 -1.89 -46.85
CA PHE A 9 4.12 -2.12 -45.78
C PHE A 9 3.97 -1.10 -44.63
N ILE A 10 3.84 0.19 -44.95
CA ILE A 10 3.66 1.24 -43.93
C ILE A 10 2.39 0.95 -43.12
N ASP A 11 1.29 0.62 -43.78
CA ASP A 11 0.01 0.35 -43.11
C ASP A 11 0.11 -0.86 -42.18
N VAL A 12 0.73 -1.96 -42.61
CA VAL A 12 0.96 -3.14 -41.75
C VAL A 12 1.82 -2.79 -40.53
N TYR A 13 2.90 -2.04 -40.73
CA TYR A 13 3.79 -1.66 -39.62
C TYR A 13 3.11 -0.72 -38.63
N VAL A 14 2.34 0.26 -39.12
CA VAL A 14 1.54 1.18 -38.29
C VAL A 14 0.56 0.39 -37.43
N LEU A 15 -0.15 -0.58 -38.02
CA LEU A 15 -1.10 -1.42 -37.28
C LEU A 15 -0.40 -2.27 -36.21
N GLY A 16 0.74 -2.89 -36.55
CA GLY A 16 1.54 -3.66 -35.59
C GLY A 16 2.00 -2.80 -34.41
N THR A 17 2.59 -1.64 -34.69
CA THR A 17 3.09 -0.71 -33.68
C THR A 17 1.97 -0.15 -32.82
N LEU A 18 0.83 0.22 -33.43
CA LEU A 18 -0.34 0.68 -32.69
C LEU A 18 -0.84 -0.40 -31.72
N ASN A 19 -0.92 -1.65 -32.15
CA ASN A 19 -1.34 -2.76 -31.28
C ASN A 19 -0.38 -2.96 -30.10
N GLU A 20 0.93 -2.86 -30.31
CA GLU A 20 1.92 -2.92 -29.22
C GLU A 20 1.72 -1.79 -28.19
N ILE A 21 1.54 -0.56 -28.67
CA ILE A 21 1.28 0.62 -27.84
C ILE A 21 0.02 0.39 -27.02
N LYS A 22 -1.08 0.01 -27.68
CA LYS A 22 -2.37 -0.22 -27.02
C LYS A 22 -2.32 -1.32 -25.98
N ASN A 23 -1.60 -2.41 -26.25
CA ASN A 23 -1.42 -3.48 -25.28
C ASN A 23 -0.74 -2.97 -24.01
N THR A 24 0.29 -2.12 -24.15
CA THR A 24 0.97 -1.48 -23.02
C THR A 24 0.05 -0.50 -22.28
N VAL A 25 -0.75 0.30 -23.01
CA VAL A 25 -1.70 1.23 -22.40
C VAL A 25 -2.77 0.49 -21.61
N LYS A 26 -3.35 -0.59 -22.17
CA LYS A 26 -4.40 -1.40 -21.54
C LYS A 26 -3.95 -2.13 -20.26
N GLN A 27 -2.64 -2.34 -20.09
CA GLN A 27 -2.09 -2.86 -18.83
C GLN A 27 -2.17 -1.84 -17.68
N ASN A 28 -2.27 -0.55 -17.99
CA ASN A 28 -2.18 0.54 -17.01
C ASN A 28 -3.51 1.29 -16.85
N ILE A 29 -4.30 1.47 -17.91
CA ILE A 29 -5.60 2.18 -17.88
C ILE A 29 -6.70 1.43 -18.63
N LYS A 30 -7.96 1.67 -18.26
CA LYS A 30 -9.14 1.11 -18.94
C LYS A 30 -9.59 2.03 -20.07
N LEU A 31 -9.43 1.59 -21.32
CA LEU A 31 -9.88 2.31 -22.50
C LEU A 31 -11.38 2.06 -22.76
N LYS A 32 -12.11 3.13 -23.08
CA LYS A 32 -13.49 3.07 -23.59
C LYS A 32 -13.47 2.94 -25.11
N SER A 33 -14.30 2.04 -25.65
CA SER A 33 -14.28 1.66 -27.07
C SER A 33 -14.39 2.84 -28.04
N GLU A 34 -15.26 3.82 -27.76
CA GLU A 34 -15.46 4.96 -28.68
C GLU A 34 -14.27 5.91 -28.69
N LEU A 35 -13.79 6.32 -27.51
CA LEU A 35 -12.60 7.16 -27.36
C LEU A 35 -11.33 6.44 -27.86
N GLU A 36 -11.24 5.13 -27.67
CA GLU A 36 -10.16 4.29 -28.19
C GLU A 36 -10.10 4.38 -29.72
N LYS A 37 -11.23 4.20 -30.42
CA LYS A 37 -11.26 4.31 -31.89
C LYS A 37 -10.81 5.69 -32.38
N GLN A 38 -11.28 6.76 -31.74
CA GLN A 38 -10.89 8.12 -32.10
C GLN A 38 -9.39 8.36 -31.87
N THR A 39 -8.84 7.78 -30.80
CA THR A 39 -7.41 7.85 -30.47
C THR A 39 -6.59 7.04 -31.47
N ASP A 40 -7.05 5.85 -31.86
CA ASP A 40 -6.40 5.00 -32.86
C ASP A 40 -6.23 5.74 -34.18
N GLU A 41 -7.26 6.42 -34.67
CA GLU A 41 -7.18 7.17 -35.93
C GLU A 41 -6.17 8.32 -35.85
N LYS A 42 -6.16 9.09 -34.75
CA LYS A 42 -5.14 10.13 -34.52
C LYS A 42 -3.73 9.54 -34.45
N MET A 43 -3.56 8.42 -33.75
CA MET A 43 -2.26 7.79 -33.59
C MET A 43 -1.74 7.19 -34.90
N LYS A 44 -2.60 6.62 -35.74
CA LYS A 44 -2.22 6.10 -37.07
C LYS A 44 -1.60 7.20 -37.93
N LEU A 45 -2.18 8.40 -37.93
CA LEU A 45 -1.63 9.54 -38.68
C LEU A 45 -0.22 9.89 -38.18
N VAL A 46 -0.04 9.98 -36.85
CA VAL A 46 1.25 10.29 -36.23
C VAL A 46 2.31 9.22 -36.55
N LEU A 47 1.95 7.94 -36.49
CA LEU A 47 2.84 6.84 -36.85
C LEU A 47 3.22 6.88 -38.34
N LYS A 48 2.25 7.16 -39.23
CA LYS A 48 2.51 7.32 -40.67
C LYS A 48 3.49 8.47 -40.93
N ASP A 49 3.30 9.62 -40.30
CA ASP A 49 4.16 10.78 -40.46
C ASP A 49 5.58 10.51 -39.92
N LEU A 50 5.70 9.84 -38.78
CA LEU A 50 6.98 9.42 -38.21
C LEU A 50 7.73 8.45 -39.14
N ILE A 51 7.02 7.49 -39.74
CA ILE A 51 7.60 6.51 -40.68
C ILE A 51 8.02 7.18 -41.97
N ASN A 52 7.18 8.03 -42.54
CA ASN A 52 7.49 8.76 -43.77
C ASN A 52 8.71 9.67 -43.59
N SER A 53 8.82 10.34 -42.45
CA SER A 53 9.96 11.21 -42.12
C SER A 53 11.27 10.46 -41.91
N ASN A 54 11.20 9.19 -41.52
CA ASN A 54 12.36 8.35 -41.21
C ASN A 54 12.47 7.11 -42.12
N PHE A 55 11.88 7.17 -43.32
CA PHE A 55 11.75 6.02 -44.22
C PHE A 55 13.09 5.38 -44.62
N LYS A 56 14.18 6.16 -44.54
CA LYS A 56 15.57 5.68 -44.71
C LYS A 56 15.97 4.57 -43.72
N ASN A 57 15.23 4.38 -42.63
CA ASN A 57 15.46 3.33 -41.63
C ASN A 57 14.79 2.00 -41.99
N LEU A 58 14.15 1.89 -43.16
CA LEU A 58 13.66 0.64 -43.71
C LEU A 58 14.85 -0.26 -44.09
N GLN A 59 14.86 -1.48 -43.54
CA GLN A 59 15.95 -2.44 -43.73
C GLN A 59 15.39 -3.79 -44.18
N ILE A 60 16.26 -4.65 -44.69
CA ILE A 60 15.95 -6.06 -44.96
C ILE A 60 16.75 -6.87 -43.95
N ASN A 61 16.08 -7.73 -43.18
CA ASN A 61 16.76 -8.59 -42.21
C ASN A 61 17.48 -9.76 -42.90
N THR A 62 18.22 -10.56 -42.13
CA THR A 62 18.98 -11.72 -42.66
C THR A 62 18.11 -12.81 -43.28
N GLN A 63 16.79 -12.78 -43.09
CA GLN A 63 15.82 -13.71 -43.64
C GLN A 63 15.14 -13.16 -44.91
N GLY A 64 15.51 -11.97 -45.38
CA GLY A 64 14.90 -11.32 -46.54
C GLY A 64 13.61 -10.55 -46.24
N ASN A 65 13.22 -10.42 -44.97
CA ASN A 65 12.00 -9.71 -44.58
C ASN A 65 12.27 -8.20 -44.44
N LEU A 66 11.36 -7.38 -44.97
CA LEU A 66 11.33 -5.93 -44.70
C LEU A 66 11.07 -5.68 -43.21
N ILE A 67 11.96 -4.93 -42.58
CA ILE A 67 11.89 -4.51 -41.20
C ILE A 67 12.01 -2.99 -41.13
N TYR A 68 11.15 -2.35 -40.35
CA TYR A 68 11.25 -0.93 -40.07
C TYR A 68 11.51 -0.73 -38.59
N THR A 69 12.42 0.20 -38.29
CA THR A 69 12.69 0.61 -36.91
C THR A 69 12.69 2.13 -36.84
N LEU A 70 11.99 2.68 -35.84
CA LEU A 70 11.91 4.13 -35.65
C LEU A 70 13.30 4.74 -35.42
N LEU A 71 14.18 3.99 -34.75
CA LEU A 71 15.61 4.24 -34.63
C LEU A 71 16.38 3.03 -35.18
N PRO A 72 17.56 3.21 -35.81
CA PRO A 72 18.40 2.08 -36.21
C PRO A 72 18.60 1.10 -35.04
N ILE A 73 18.49 -0.21 -35.32
CA ILE A 73 18.47 -1.37 -34.37
C ILE A 73 19.63 -1.42 -33.34
N VAL A 74 20.57 -0.48 -33.39
CA VAL A 74 21.85 -0.53 -32.68
C VAL A 74 21.72 -0.32 -31.16
N ASP A 75 20.60 0.21 -30.64
CA ASP A 75 20.39 0.39 -29.20
C ASP A 75 18.96 0.04 -28.73
N GLU A 76 18.84 -1.11 -28.03
CA GLU A 76 17.58 -1.59 -27.44
C GLU A 76 17.02 -0.64 -26.36
N ARG A 77 17.89 0.08 -25.63
CA ARG A 77 17.48 1.05 -24.61
C ARG A 77 16.82 2.26 -25.26
N GLU A 78 17.41 2.77 -26.34
CA GLU A 78 16.83 3.89 -27.10
C GLU A 78 15.50 3.48 -27.76
N ASN A 79 15.41 2.25 -28.28
CA ASN A 79 14.14 1.72 -28.77
C ASN A 79 13.08 1.63 -27.66
N LYS A 80 13.43 1.19 -26.44
CA LYS A 80 12.51 1.19 -25.29
C LYS A 80 12.02 2.61 -24.96
N LYS A 81 12.91 3.61 -24.99
CA LYS A 81 12.54 5.01 -24.75
C LYS A 81 11.52 5.50 -25.78
N VAL A 82 11.77 5.28 -27.07
CA VAL A 82 10.84 5.67 -28.14
C VAL A 82 9.47 5.01 -27.97
N ARG A 83 9.44 3.69 -27.71
CA ARG A 83 8.19 2.96 -27.46
C ARG A 83 7.44 3.53 -26.26
N THR A 84 8.16 3.85 -25.18
CA THR A 84 7.58 4.48 -23.98
C THR A 84 7.01 5.86 -24.30
N SER A 85 7.72 6.67 -25.08
CA SER A 85 7.23 7.99 -25.53
C SER A 85 5.95 7.87 -26.38
N LEU A 86 5.87 6.87 -27.26
CA LEU A 86 4.66 6.63 -28.05
C LEU A 86 3.48 6.19 -27.17
N VAL A 87 3.73 5.39 -26.13
CA VAL A 87 2.71 5.02 -25.12
C VAL A 87 2.21 6.24 -24.35
N LEU A 88 3.12 7.11 -23.90
CA LEU A 88 2.75 8.37 -23.24
C LEU A 88 1.95 9.28 -24.18
N TYR A 89 2.38 9.41 -25.44
CA TYR A 89 1.71 10.26 -26.42
C TYR A 89 0.31 9.73 -26.78
N TYR A 90 0.16 8.42 -27.00
CA TYR A 90 -1.15 7.80 -27.20
C TYR A 90 -2.08 8.07 -26.00
N THR A 91 -1.56 7.95 -24.78
CA THR A 91 -2.32 8.23 -23.55
C THR A 91 -2.74 9.70 -23.48
N ALA A 92 -1.85 10.61 -23.86
CA ALA A 92 -2.16 12.04 -23.89
C ALA A 92 -3.20 12.38 -24.96
N LEU A 93 -3.16 11.72 -26.13
CA LEU A 93 -4.21 11.84 -27.15
C LEU A 93 -5.56 11.31 -26.64
N TYR A 94 -5.55 10.18 -25.93
CA TYR A 94 -6.75 9.56 -25.36
C TYR A 94 -7.46 10.48 -24.37
N TYR A 95 -6.69 11.14 -23.50
CA TYR A 95 -7.22 12.07 -22.51
C TYR A 95 -7.36 13.52 -23.00
N ASP A 96 -7.00 13.81 -24.26
CA ASP A 96 -6.97 15.18 -24.80
C ASP A 96 -6.10 16.13 -23.95
N ASN A 97 -4.89 15.67 -23.61
CA ASN A 97 -3.96 16.27 -22.66
C ASN A 97 -2.50 16.28 -23.16
N VAL A 98 -2.28 16.48 -24.47
CA VAL A 98 -0.93 16.54 -25.07
C VAL A 98 -0.09 17.68 -24.49
N ASP A 99 -0.70 18.86 -24.26
CA ASP A 99 0.00 20.00 -23.66
C ASP A 99 0.49 19.72 -22.24
N LEU A 100 -0.28 18.94 -21.46
CA LEU A 100 0.11 18.52 -20.13
C LEU A 100 1.29 17.55 -20.18
N LEU A 101 1.28 16.60 -21.12
CA LEU A 101 2.42 15.71 -21.33
C LEU A 101 3.69 16.50 -21.61
N GLN A 102 3.65 17.47 -22.53
CA GLN A 102 4.81 18.30 -22.85
C GLN A 102 5.34 19.02 -21.62
N GLN A 103 4.46 19.70 -20.87
CA GLN A 103 4.86 20.42 -19.65
C GLN A 103 5.41 19.48 -18.56
N MET A 104 4.87 18.26 -18.44
CA MET A 104 5.39 17.25 -17.52
C MET A 104 6.78 16.75 -17.92
N LEU A 105 7.03 16.56 -19.22
CA LEU A 105 8.34 16.18 -19.75
C LEU A 105 9.37 17.29 -19.53
N ASP A 106 9.03 18.54 -19.83
CA ASP A 106 9.89 19.71 -19.60
C ASP A 106 10.22 19.88 -18.11
N ALA A 107 9.26 19.55 -17.25
CA ALA A 107 9.46 19.54 -15.81
C ALA A 107 10.21 18.30 -15.29
N ASN A 108 10.65 17.35 -16.12
CA ASN A 108 11.30 16.10 -15.70
C ASN A 108 10.44 15.24 -14.75
N VAL A 109 9.13 15.15 -14.99
CA VAL A 109 8.25 14.22 -14.27
C VAL A 109 8.60 12.78 -14.65
N LYS A 110 8.77 11.91 -13.64
CA LYS A 110 9.04 10.49 -13.84
C LYS A 110 7.75 9.71 -14.03
N PHE A 111 7.54 9.17 -15.23
CA PHE A 111 6.40 8.31 -15.54
C PHE A 111 6.64 6.82 -15.26
N GLU A 112 7.89 6.37 -15.17
CA GLU A 112 8.22 4.97 -14.87
C GLU A 112 8.57 4.79 -13.38
N LYS A 113 7.91 3.84 -12.71
CA LYS A 113 8.33 3.31 -11.40
C LYS A 113 8.03 1.81 -11.35
N ASN A 114 9.00 1.01 -10.91
CA ASN A 114 8.86 -0.45 -10.78
C ASN A 114 8.35 -1.12 -12.05
N TYR A 115 8.84 -0.71 -13.22
CA TYR A 115 8.43 -1.19 -14.55
C TYR A 115 6.97 -0.88 -14.95
N LEU A 116 6.24 -0.10 -14.15
CA LEU A 116 4.90 0.38 -14.46
C LEU A 116 4.92 1.83 -14.95
N LEU A 117 4.07 2.13 -15.92
CA LEU A 117 3.90 3.47 -16.46
C LEU A 117 2.73 4.17 -15.76
N ARG A 118 3.00 5.34 -15.19
CA ARG A 118 2.02 6.17 -14.49
C ARG A 118 1.18 7.01 -15.45
N LEU A 119 0.50 6.33 -16.36
CA LEU A 119 -0.31 6.92 -17.43
C LEU A 119 -1.46 7.80 -16.91
N GLN A 120 -2.00 7.45 -15.74
CA GLN A 120 -3.05 8.18 -15.03
C GLN A 120 -2.69 9.63 -14.67
N TYR A 121 -1.42 10.01 -14.70
CA TYR A 121 -1.02 11.42 -14.54
C TYR A 121 -1.58 12.33 -15.64
N LEU A 122 -1.90 11.76 -16.79
CA LEU A 122 -2.47 12.45 -17.93
C LEU A 122 -4.01 12.47 -17.91
N ASP A 123 -4.67 11.87 -16.91
CA ASP A 123 -6.14 11.85 -16.86
C ASP A 123 -6.70 13.27 -16.67
N LYS A 124 -7.38 13.77 -17.71
CA LYS A 124 -7.96 15.12 -17.74
C LYS A 124 -9.07 15.32 -16.71
N SER A 125 -9.78 14.27 -16.32
CA SER A 125 -10.81 14.36 -15.28
C SER A 125 -10.21 14.72 -13.91
N ILE A 126 -8.94 14.41 -13.68
CA ILE A 126 -8.21 14.72 -12.45
C ILE A 126 -7.37 15.98 -12.62
N SER A 127 -6.53 16.03 -13.67
CA SER A 127 -5.57 17.12 -13.86
C SER A 127 -6.23 18.48 -14.04
N SER A 128 -7.41 18.53 -14.69
CA SER A 128 -8.18 19.77 -14.87
C SER A 128 -8.69 20.39 -13.57
N LYS A 129 -8.64 19.68 -12.44
CA LYS A 129 -9.04 20.20 -11.12
C LYS A 129 -7.96 21.02 -10.44
N PHE A 130 -6.79 21.17 -11.06
CA PHE A 130 -5.62 21.85 -10.54
C PHE A 130 -5.10 22.85 -11.57
N ASP A 131 -4.40 23.89 -11.12
CA ASP A 131 -3.54 24.65 -12.01
C ASP A 131 -2.42 23.72 -12.53
N THR A 132 -1.97 23.91 -13.78
CA THR A 132 -1.04 22.95 -14.39
C THR A 132 0.33 22.94 -13.69
N LYS A 133 0.88 24.10 -13.32
CA LYS A 133 2.17 24.16 -12.60
C LYS A 133 2.03 23.55 -11.22
N ASP A 134 0.93 23.87 -10.54
CA ASP A 134 0.59 23.34 -9.23
C ASP A 134 0.39 21.81 -9.25
N TYR A 135 -0.28 21.28 -10.28
CA TYR A 135 -0.48 19.85 -10.48
C TYR A 135 0.85 19.11 -10.65
N ILE A 136 1.75 19.65 -11.50
CA ILE A 136 3.07 19.06 -11.73
C ILE A 136 3.91 19.03 -10.44
N GLU A 137 3.89 20.11 -9.64
CA GLU A 137 4.56 20.14 -8.33
C GLU A 137 4.01 19.04 -7.41
N LYS A 138 2.68 18.94 -7.31
CA LYS A 138 2.00 17.95 -6.48
C LYS A 138 2.29 16.51 -6.92
N ILE A 139 2.32 16.23 -8.22
CA ILE A 139 2.65 14.92 -8.78
C ILE A 139 4.10 14.53 -8.46
N LYS A 140 5.06 15.45 -8.60
CA LYS A 140 6.46 15.17 -8.25
C LYS A 140 6.64 14.80 -6.78
N ARG A 141 5.84 15.42 -5.90
CA ARG A 141 5.98 15.28 -4.46
C ARG A 141 5.16 14.15 -3.86
N PHE A 142 3.95 13.93 -4.36
CA PHE A 142 2.93 13.02 -3.83
C PHE A 142 2.33 12.13 -4.90
N GLY A 143 3.12 11.78 -5.92
CA GLY A 143 2.65 11.07 -7.10
C GLY A 143 1.89 9.77 -6.83
N GLU A 144 2.20 9.06 -5.75
CA GLU A 144 1.50 7.81 -5.38
C GLU A 144 0.07 8.04 -4.91
N ILE A 145 -0.21 9.18 -4.28
CA ILE A 145 -1.58 9.54 -3.89
C ILE A 145 -2.49 9.59 -5.12
N PHE A 146 -2.02 10.21 -6.21
CA PHE A 146 -2.77 10.28 -7.47
C PHE A 146 -2.94 8.91 -8.11
N VAL A 147 -1.90 8.05 -8.05
CA VAL A 147 -1.98 6.68 -8.57
C VAL A 147 -3.02 5.86 -7.83
N ASN A 148 -3.01 5.86 -6.50
CA ASN A 148 -3.92 5.04 -5.71
C ASN A 148 -5.34 5.60 -5.75
N PHE A 149 -5.51 6.92 -5.79
CA PHE A 149 -6.80 7.55 -6.03
C PHE A 149 -7.41 7.08 -7.36
N ASP A 150 -6.70 7.23 -8.48
CA ASP A 150 -7.18 6.82 -9.81
C ASP A 150 -7.56 5.33 -9.84
N LYS A 151 -6.68 4.46 -9.33
CA LYS A 151 -6.95 3.01 -9.21
C LYS A 151 -8.24 2.71 -8.45
N SER A 152 -8.53 3.49 -7.39
CA SER A 152 -9.71 3.28 -6.54
C SER A 152 -11.03 3.68 -7.20
N ILE A 153 -10.98 4.55 -8.22
CA ILE A 153 -12.17 5.02 -8.96
C ILE A 153 -12.26 4.49 -10.39
N LYS A 154 -11.28 3.73 -10.87
CA LYS A 154 -11.13 3.31 -12.29
C LYS A 154 -12.38 2.68 -12.90
N ASN A 155 -13.18 1.96 -12.10
CA ASN A 155 -14.35 1.20 -12.52
C ASN A 155 -15.67 1.95 -12.36
N LEU A 156 -15.66 3.17 -11.83
CA LEU A 156 -16.86 3.97 -11.64
C LEU A 156 -17.38 4.55 -12.97
N SER A 157 -18.65 4.96 -12.95
CA SER A 157 -19.25 5.75 -14.03
C SER A 157 -18.58 7.12 -14.15
N ASP A 158 -18.75 7.80 -15.28
CA ASP A 158 -18.12 9.12 -15.49
C ASP A 158 -18.63 10.19 -14.52
N GLU A 159 -19.92 10.15 -14.21
CA GLU A 159 -20.54 11.04 -13.23
C GLU A 159 -19.95 10.83 -11.84
N GLU A 160 -19.80 9.57 -11.41
CA GLU A 160 -19.16 9.27 -10.13
C GLU A 160 -17.68 9.65 -10.12
N LYS A 161 -16.93 9.37 -11.20
CA LYS A 161 -15.53 9.78 -11.31
C LYS A 161 -15.38 11.28 -11.15
N GLU A 162 -16.21 12.07 -11.82
CA GLU A 162 -16.21 13.53 -11.69
C GLU A 162 -16.48 13.96 -10.23
N LYS A 163 -17.48 13.37 -9.57
CA LYS A 163 -17.78 13.63 -8.15
C LYS A 163 -16.58 13.34 -7.24
N TYR A 164 -15.94 12.17 -7.38
CA TYR A 164 -14.78 11.82 -6.56
C TYR A 164 -13.56 12.68 -6.92
N SER A 165 -13.33 13.02 -8.19
CA SER A 165 -12.24 13.89 -8.62
C SER A 165 -12.36 15.31 -8.03
N GLN A 166 -13.58 15.86 -7.97
CA GLN A 166 -13.85 17.13 -7.29
C GLN A 166 -13.58 17.04 -5.78
N LYS A 167 -14.07 15.97 -5.13
CA LYS A 167 -13.84 15.73 -3.70
C LYS A 167 -12.35 15.59 -3.40
N PHE A 168 -11.63 14.79 -4.18
CA PHE A 168 -10.19 14.59 -4.11
C PHE A 168 -9.42 15.90 -4.24
N SER A 169 -9.66 16.68 -5.30
CA SER A 169 -8.94 17.95 -5.51
C SER A 169 -9.15 18.93 -4.35
N SER A 170 -10.39 19.03 -3.86
CA SER A 170 -10.73 19.91 -2.75
C SER A 170 -10.01 19.51 -1.46
N LEU A 171 -10.02 18.22 -1.12
CA LEU A 171 -9.37 17.70 0.09
C LEU A 171 -7.84 17.70 -0.02
N PHE A 172 -7.29 17.41 -1.19
CA PHE A 172 -5.85 17.46 -1.44
C PHE A 172 -5.33 18.88 -1.23
N LYS A 173 -6.00 19.89 -1.79
CA LYS A 173 -5.64 21.31 -1.59
C LYS A 173 -5.75 21.71 -0.13
N LEU A 174 -6.82 21.28 0.55
CA LEU A 174 -7.04 21.55 1.98
C LEU A 174 -5.92 20.99 2.85
N LYS A 175 -5.38 19.81 2.52
CA LYS A 175 -4.38 19.09 3.33
C LYS A 175 -2.96 19.12 2.82
N TYR A 176 -2.69 19.85 1.74
CA TYR A 176 -1.37 19.91 1.15
C TYR A 176 -0.30 20.33 2.17
N ARG A 177 -0.60 21.33 3.02
CA ARG A 177 0.35 21.82 4.02
C ARG A 177 0.65 20.77 5.10
N GLU A 178 -0.36 20.08 5.61
CA GLU A 178 -0.25 19.04 6.64
C GLU A 178 0.51 17.83 6.09
N MET A 179 0.19 17.38 4.86
CA MET A 179 0.94 16.33 4.18
C MET A 179 2.43 16.71 3.99
N CYS A 180 2.70 17.96 3.60
CA CYS A 180 4.06 18.47 3.47
C CYS A 180 4.83 18.48 4.80
N LYS A 181 4.17 18.84 5.91
CA LYS A 181 4.78 18.76 7.25
C LYS A 181 5.11 17.31 7.59
N ARG A 182 4.17 16.39 7.36
CA ARG A 182 4.38 14.97 7.68
C ARG A 182 5.53 14.35 6.91
N GLN A 183 5.61 14.60 5.61
CA GLN A 183 6.70 14.10 4.78
C GLN A 183 8.08 14.58 5.28
N LYS A 184 8.18 15.80 5.82
CA LYS A 184 9.44 16.32 6.38
C LYS A 184 9.85 15.60 7.67
N GLU A 185 8.89 15.19 8.49
CA GLU A 185 9.15 14.48 9.75
C GLU A 185 9.78 13.09 9.51
N TYR A 186 9.46 12.42 8.39
CA TYR A 186 9.88 11.04 8.13
C TYR A 186 11.19 10.82 7.38
N LYS A 187 11.93 11.87 7.00
CA LYS A 187 13.29 11.81 6.42
C LYS A 187 13.62 10.55 5.56
N GLY A 188 12.72 10.11 4.68
CA GLY A 188 13.03 9.09 3.66
C GLY A 188 12.48 7.67 3.85
N TYR A 189 11.67 7.36 4.88
CA TYR A 189 10.98 6.07 4.94
C TYR A 189 9.76 6.05 4.00
N SER A 190 9.79 5.18 2.98
CA SER A 190 8.73 5.04 1.97
C SER A 190 7.43 4.43 2.52
N GLU A 191 7.50 3.75 3.65
CA GLU A 191 6.40 3.01 4.28
C GLU A 191 5.32 3.92 4.89
N TYR A 192 5.58 5.23 4.99
CA TYR A 192 4.68 6.22 5.59
C TYR A 192 4.12 7.23 4.57
N MET A 193 4.21 6.92 3.28
CA MET A 193 3.60 7.76 2.28
C MET A 193 2.08 7.68 2.44
N LEU A 194 1.42 8.84 2.53
CA LEU A 194 -0.03 9.00 2.67
C LEU A 194 -0.77 8.57 1.38
N GLU A 195 -0.30 7.53 0.71
CA GLU A 195 -0.68 7.07 -0.63
C GLU A 195 -2.16 6.70 -0.70
N ASN A 196 -2.70 6.15 0.38
CA ASN A 196 -4.09 5.71 0.47
C ASN A 196 -5.01 6.76 1.06
N LEU A 197 -4.51 7.94 1.43
CA LEU A 197 -5.28 8.96 2.15
C LEU A 197 -6.61 9.32 1.47
N PHE A 198 -6.62 9.36 0.13
CA PHE A 198 -7.80 9.76 -0.63
C PHE A 198 -8.37 8.66 -1.52
N VAL A 199 -8.08 7.38 -1.27
CA VAL A 199 -8.74 6.31 -2.02
C VAL A 199 -10.25 6.33 -1.76
N LYS A 200 -11.05 5.87 -2.72
CA LYS A 200 -12.52 5.89 -2.67
C LYS A 200 -13.08 5.43 -1.32
N GLY A 201 -12.64 4.28 -0.79
CA GLY A 201 -13.15 3.77 0.50
C GLY A 201 -12.90 4.70 1.69
N ASN A 202 -11.77 5.41 1.70
CA ASN A 202 -11.48 6.42 2.72
C ASN A 202 -12.31 7.70 2.48
N LEU A 203 -12.56 8.05 1.22
CA LEU A 203 -13.48 9.14 0.89
C LEU A 203 -14.94 8.79 1.23
N ASP A 204 -15.32 7.53 1.24
CA ASP A 204 -16.66 7.07 1.63
C ASP A 204 -16.81 7.06 3.15
N THR A 205 -15.77 6.62 3.86
CA THR A 205 -15.77 6.52 5.33
C THR A 205 -15.67 7.89 5.99
N PHE A 206 -14.83 8.79 5.49
CA PHE A 206 -14.51 10.03 6.18
C PHE A 206 -15.18 11.25 5.53
N GLU A 207 -15.87 12.01 6.36
CA GLU A 207 -16.54 13.24 5.98
C GLU A 207 -15.55 14.37 5.72
N TYR A 208 -15.99 15.38 4.96
CA TYR A 208 -15.18 16.58 4.71
C TYR A 208 -14.67 17.24 6.01
N ASN A 209 -15.53 17.34 7.03
CA ASN A 209 -15.16 17.92 8.32
C ASN A 209 -14.08 17.10 9.02
N THR A 210 -14.09 15.78 8.87
CA THR A 210 -13.05 14.91 9.41
C THR A 210 -11.70 15.20 8.82
N TYR A 211 -11.62 15.32 7.49
CA TYR A 211 -10.40 15.82 6.87
C TYR A 211 -10.10 17.21 7.42
N LYS A 212 -11.00 18.19 7.33
CA LYS A 212 -10.77 19.57 7.78
C LYS A 212 -10.07 19.66 9.14
N TYR A 213 -10.53 18.92 10.15
CA TYR A 213 -9.96 18.94 11.49
C TYR A 213 -8.74 18.03 11.71
N ALA A 214 -8.51 17.03 10.85
CA ALA A 214 -7.38 16.12 10.99
C ALA A 214 -6.03 16.84 10.96
N ASP A 215 -5.22 16.66 12.00
CA ASP A 215 -3.80 17.04 12.01
C ASP A 215 -2.95 16.09 11.15
N ASN A 216 -1.66 16.36 11.03
CA ASN A 216 -0.76 15.56 10.21
C ASN A 216 -0.60 14.10 10.66
N ARG A 217 -0.80 13.78 11.95
CA ARG A 217 -0.78 12.40 12.49
C ARG A 217 -2.11 11.70 12.23
N GLN A 218 -3.24 12.41 12.37
CA GLN A 218 -4.56 11.86 12.08
C GLN A 218 -4.76 11.55 10.59
N LEU A 219 -4.06 12.25 9.68
CA LEU A 219 -4.03 11.86 8.26
C LEU A 219 -3.46 10.44 8.06
N GLU A 220 -2.54 9.99 8.92
CA GLU A 220 -2.00 8.64 8.81
C GLU A 220 -3.02 7.60 9.19
N LEU A 221 -3.78 7.83 10.24
CA LEU A 221 -4.88 6.94 10.58
C LEU A 221 -5.84 6.78 9.40
N ILE A 222 -6.24 7.91 8.80
CA ILE A 222 -7.11 7.86 7.61
C ILE A 222 -6.41 7.06 6.51
N ASN A 223 -5.12 7.28 6.26
CA ASN A 223 -4.34 6.49 5.30
C ASN A 223 -4.32 4.99 5.63
N PHE A 224 -4.15 4.61 6.90
CA PHE A 224 -4.07 3.22 7.38
C PHE A 224 -5.41 2.49 7.32
N CYS A 225 -6.54 3.19 7.25
CA CYS A 225 -7.80 2.55 6.90
C CYS A 225 -7.76 1.90 5.51
N ASN A 226 -6.84 2.32 4.64
CA ASN A 226 -6.54 1.67 3.36
C ASN A 226 -7.79 1.37 2.52
N GLY A 227 -8.76 2.28 2.51
CA GLY A 227 -10.00 2.12 1.75
C GLY A 227 -10.98 1.06 2.29
N HIS A 228 -10.81 0.60 3.53
CA HIS A 228 -11.75 -0.32 4.16
C HIS A 228 -13.11 0.34 4.37
N GLN A 229 -14.16 -0.45 4.17
CA GLN A 229 -15.52 -0.06 4.51
C GLN A 229 -15.85 -0.57 5.91
N TYR A 230 -16.17 0.37 6.79
CA TYR A 230 -16.58 0.08 8.16
C TYR A 230 -18.11 0.13 8.27
N ASN A 231 -18.66 -0.51 9.30
CA ASN A 231 -20.07 -0.35 9.63
C ASN A 231 -20.38 1.12 10.03
N GLU A 232 -21.67 1.49 10.00
CA GLU A 232 -22.11 2.86 10.25
C GLU A 232 -21.71 3.38 11.64
N ALA A 233 -21.84 2.54 12.67
CA ALA A 233 -21.48 2.91 14.04
C ALA A 233 -19.98 3.22 14.18
N THR A 234 -19.13 2.39 13.59
CA THR A 234 -17.66 2.56 13.58
C THR A 234 -17.28 3.80 12.79
N THR A 235 -17.91 4.00 11.63
CA THR A 235 -17.72 5.18 10.79
C THR A 235 -18.05 6.47 11.55
N ALA A 236 -19.23 6.54 12.18
CA ALA A 236 -19.65 7.70 12.96
C ALA A 236 -18.68 7.98 14.13
N LYS A 237 -18.24 6.93 14.82
CA LYS A 237 -17.29 7.05 15.93
C LYS A 237 -15.91 7.55 15.48
N LEU A 238 -15.37 7.03 14.37
CA LEU A 238 -14.09 7.48 13.81
C LEU A 238 -14.14 8.95 13.39
N ASN A 239 -15.20 9.36 12.68
CA ASN A 239 -15.41 10.76 12.31
C ASN A 239 -15.49 11.65 13.56
N TYR A 240 -16.28 11.27 14.57
CA TYR A 240 -16.39 12.02 15.82
C TYR A 240 -15.04 12.19 16.53
N LEU A 241 -14.26 11.11 16.65
CA LEU A 241 -12.98 11.12 17.35
C LEU A 241 -11.98 12.05 16.68
N ILE A 242 -11.83 11.96 15.35
CA ILE A 242 -10.91 12.81 14.61
C ILE A 242 -11.34 14.28 14.67
N GLN A 243 -12.65 14.55 14.56
CA GLN A 243 -13.19 15.91 14.54
C GLN A 243 -13.14 16.62 15.90
N ASN A 244 -13.43 15.90 16.99
CA ASN A 244 -13.75 16.51 18.29
C ASN A 244 -12.74 16.17 19.39
N THR A 245 -11.77 15.30 19.12
CA THR A 245 -10.76 14.91 20.10
C THR A 245 -9.38 15.07 19.52
N ASN A 246 -8.36 15.19 20.38
CA ASN A 246 -6.97 15.08 19.99
C ASN A 246 -6.62 13.60 19.75
N PHE A 247 -7.32 12.95 18.82
CA PHE A 247 -7.31 11.50 18.64
C PHE A 247 -5.91 10.99 18.27
N SER A 248 -5.08 11.81 17.62
CA SER A 248 -3.66 11.52 17.37
C SER A 248 -2.87 11.16 18.63
N ASN A 249 -3.24 11.70 19.79
CA ASN A 249 -2.64 11.39 21.09
C ASN A 249 -3.35 10.27 21.86
N ARG A 250 -4.43 9.71 21.30
CA ARG A 250 -5.24 8.66 21.91
C ARG A 250 -5.24 7.35 21.14
N LEU A 251 -4.46 7.28 20.06
CA LEU A 251 -4.30 6.03 19.33
C LEU A 251 -3.73 4.93 20.22
N GLU A 252 -2.87 5.32 21.18
CA GLU A 252 -2.23 4.43 22.16
C GLU A 252 -3.20 3.87 23.20
N ASP A 253 -4.44 4.34 23.20
CA ASP A 253 -5.48 3.87 24.10
C ASP A 253 -6.14 2.60 23.56
N PHE A 254 -5.59 1.46 23.99
CA PHE A 254 -6.06 0.14 23.61
C PHE A 254 -7.55 -0.12 23.92
N ASP A 255 -8.06 0.43 25.03
CA ASP A 255 -9.46 0.26 25.42
C ASP A 255 -10.36 1.08 24.48
N LEU A 256 -9.88 2.26 24.07
CA LEU A 256 -10.53 3.04 23.03
C LEU A 256 -10.51 2.30 21.68
N MET A 257 -9.39 1.72 21.25
CA MET A 257 -9.29 1.02 19.96
C MET A 257 -10.18 -0.22 19.89
N THR A 258 -10.22 -1.05 20.94
CA THR A 258 -11.14 -2.20 21.04
C THR A 258 -12.61 -1.79 21.15
N SER A 259 -12.89 -0.57 21.65
CA SER A 259 -14.25 -0.02 21.62
C SER A 259 -14.65 0.52 20.25
N ILE A 260 -13.70 0.82 19.37
CA ILE A 260 -13.96 1.40 18.03
C ILE A 260 -14.13 0.29 17.00
N TYR A 261 -13.26 -0.72 17.01
CA TYR A 261 -13.21 -1.76 15.98
C TYR A 261 -13.70 -3.10 16.52
N SER A 262 -14.44 -3.85 15.71
CA SER A 262 -14.73 -5.25 16.02
C SER A 262 -13.48 -6.12 15.94
N ASP A 263 -13.50 -7.29 16.59
CA ASP A 263 -12.46 -8.32 16.49
C ASP A 263 -12.07 -8.64 15.04
N TYR A 264 -13.05 -8.65 14.13
CA TYR A 264 -12.83 -8.92 12.70
C TYR A 264 -12.16 -7.74 11.98
N GLU A 265 -12.51 -6.50 12.33
CA GLU A 265 -11.90 -5.30 11.77
C GLU A 265 -10.48 -5.09 12.31
N LEU A 266 -10.22 -5.43 13.58
CA LEU A 266 -8.89 -5.45 14.18
C LEU A 266 -7.99 -6.50 13.53
N ALA A 267 -8.52 -7.69 13.25
CA ALA A 267 -7.77 -8.76 12.58
C ALA A 267 -7.37 -8.42 11.13
N LYS A 268 -8.12 -7.53 10.47
CA LYS A 268 -7.81 -7.05 9.11
C LYS A 268 -6.86 -5.87 9.04
N LEU A 269 -6.51 -5.25 10.17
CA LEU A 269 -5.45 -4.24 10.26
C LEU A 269 -4.05 -4.89 10.22
N ASP A 270 -3.91 -5.90 9.35
CA ASP A 270 -3.00 -7.06 9.29
C ASP A 270 -1.49 -6.74 9.21
N TYR A 271 -1.10 -5.47 9.38
CA TYR A 271 0.28 -5.00 9.40
C TYR A 271 0.38 -3.67 10.19
N ASP A 272 -0.61 -2.80 10.03
CA ASP A 272 -0.56 -1.45 10.58
C ASP A 272 -0.92 -1.36 12.08
N ALA A 273 -1.79 -2.25 12.60
CA ALA A 273 -2.00 -2.38 14.04
C ALA A 273 -0.71 -2.83 14.75
N SER A 274 0.14 -3.59 14.05
CA SER A 274 1.44 -4.01 14.57
C SER A 274 2.51 -2.92 14.52
N CYS A 275 2.55 -2.12 13.44
CA CYS A 275 3.34 -0.88 13.35
C CYS A 275 2.87 0.19 14.34
N PHE A 276 1.60 0.14 14.72
CA PHE A 276 1.01 1.01 15.73
C PHE A 276 1.41 0.60 17.16
N LEU A 277 1.30 -0.68 17.51
CA LEU A 277 1.77 -1.26 18.79
C LEU A 277 3.31 -1.19 18.94
N SER A 278 4.01 -1.23 17.81
CA SER A 278 5.45 -1.10 17.63
C SER A 278 6.05 0.19 18.17
N TYR A 279 5.40 1.33 17.87
CA TYR A 279 5.96 2.65 18.13
C TYR A 279 6.04 2.99 19.62
N TYR A 280 5.36 2.22 20.49
CA TYR A 280 5.18 2.57 21.92
C TYR A 280 5.49 1.43 22.90
N SER A 281 6.26 0.42 22.48
CA SER A 281 6.75 -0.66 23.34
C SER A 281 7.81 -0.24 24.39
N GLU A 282 8.03 1.06 24.59
CA GLU A 282 9.07 1.59 25.46
C GLU A 282 8.62 1.79 26.92
N THR A 283 7.32 1.63 27.24
CA THR A 283 6.82 1.80 28.62
C THR A 283 6.31 0.49 29.24
N PRO A 284 6.57 0.22 30.53
CA PRO A 284 6.11 -1.01 31.21
C PRO A 284 4.61 -1.26 31.17
N LYS A 285 3.79 -0.19 31.20
CA LYS A 285 2.32 -0.26 31.15
C LYS A 285 1.82 -0.75 29.79
N MET A 286 2.47 -0.34 28.69
CA MET A 286 2.11 -0.75 27.35
C MET A 286 2.60 -2.17 27.02
N LEU A 287 3.76 -2.58 27.56
CA LEU A 287 4.23 -3.97 27.49
C LEU A 287 3.23 -4.94 28.10
N GLN A 288 2.63 -4.58 29.25
CA GLN A 288 1.60 -5.39 29.91
C GLN A 288 0.32 -5.49 29.06
N LYS A 289 -0.11 -4.42 28.41
CA LYS A 289 -1.28 -4.47 27.49
C LYS A 289 -1.00 -5.23 26.20
N ALA A 290 0.21 -5.13 25.64
CA ALA A 290 0.61 -5.95 24.50
C ALA A 290 0.61 -7.45 24.86
N ILE A 291 1.00 -7.79 26.09
CA ILE A 291 0.88 -9.14 26.65
C ILE A 291 -0.58 -9.58 26.73
N GLU A 292 -1.46 -8.77 27.33
CA GLU A 292 -2.90 -9.08 27.43
C GLU A 292 -3.52 -9.30 26.04
N PHE A 293 -3.13 -8.50 25.04
CA PHE A 293 -3.59 -8.67 23.66
C PHE A 293 -3.10 -9.96 23.01
N ILE A 294 -1.83 -10.31 23.19
CA ILE A 294 -1.28 -11.58 22.69
C ILE A 294 -1.92 -12.78 23.41
N GLU A 295 -2.23 -12.66 24.70
CA GLU A 295 -2.97 -13.71 25.43
C GLU A 295 -4.38 -13.91 24.86
N LEU A 296 -5.03 -12.83 24.43
CA LEU A 296 -6.34 -12.86 23.77
C LEU A 296 -6.26 -13.35 22.31
N LYS A 297 -5.18 -13.02 21.59
CA LYS A 297 -4.96 -13.34 20.16
C LYS A 297 -3.50 -13.80 19.93
N PRO A 298 -3.15 -15.05 20.25
CA PRO A 298 -1.77 -15.56 20.15
C PRO A 298 -1.14 -15.46 18.76
N GLU A 299 -1.96 -15.50 17.70
CA GLU A 299 -1.55 -15.32 16.31
C GLU A 299 -0.91 -13.95 16.02
N MET A 300 -1.26 -12.91 16.78
CA MET A 300 -0.72 -11.55 16.62
C MET A 300 0.70 -11.39 17.20
N ALA A 301 1.20 -12.38 17.96
CA ALA A 301 2.55 -12.38 18.52
C ALA A 301 3.64 -12.28 17.43
N PHE A 302 3.34 -12.78 16.21
CA PHE A 302 4.26 -12.73 15.07
C PHE A 302 4.69 -11.29 14.76
N TYR A 303 3.74 -10.37 14.75
CA TYR A 303 4.00 -9.00 14.35
C TYR A 303 4.64 -8.15 15.46
N VAL A 304 4.37 -8.47 16.73
CA VAL A 304 4.96 -7.78 17.89
C VAL A 304 6.48 -8.02 18.01
N LYS A 305 6.97 -9.16 17.50
CA LYS A 305 8.40 -9.51 17.48
C LYS A 305 9.28 -8.52 16.72
N HIS A 306 8.74 -7.83 15.72
CA HIS A 306 9.50 -6.88 14.91
C HIS A 306 9.94 -5.63 15.70
N TYR A 307 9.34 -5.37 16.85
CA TYR A 307 9.38 -4.04 17.45
C TYR A 307 9.66 -4.02 18.95
N VAL A 308 9.61 -5.18 19.63
CA VAL A 308 10.08 -5.32 21.01
C VAL A 308 11.22 -6.32 21.03
N SER A 309 12.37 -5.92 21.59
CA SER A 309 13.51 -6.82 21.64
C SER A 309 13.18 -8.08 22.43
N LYS A 310 13.68 -9.23 21.95
CA LYS A 310 13.54 -10.53 22.63
C LYS A 310 13.89 -10.40 24.12
N GLU A 311 14.95 -9.67 24.45
CA GLU A 311 15.41 -9.44 25.83
C GLU A 311 14.42 -8.66 26.70
N LYS A 312 13.67 -7.70 26.15
CA LYS A 312 12.61 -7.00 26.90
C LYS A 312 11.42 -7.92 27.15
N PHE A 313 11.07 -8.76 26.19
CA PHE A 313 9.98 -9.75 26.33
C PHE A 313 10.32 -10.88 27.30
N MET A 314 11.55 -11.37 27.32
CA MET A 314 11.96 -12.45 28.24
C MET A 314 11.88 -12.05 29.72
N LYS A 315 11.69 -10.77 30.03
CA LYS A 315 11.56 -10.23 31.40
C LYS A 315 10.13 -10.27 31.95
N THR A 316 9.13 -10.68 31.16
CA THR A 316 7.72 -10.50 31.52
C THR A 316 7.11 -11.66 32.31
N SER A 317 7.93 -12.60 32.79
CA SER A 317 7.52 -13.80 33.57
C SER A 317 6.45 -14.68 32.90
N ASN A 318 6.06 -14.39 31.66
CA ASN A 318 4.96 -15.03 30.97
C ASN A 318 5.47 -16.14 30.03
N TYR A 319 5.45 -17.37 30.54
CA TYR A 319 6.03 -18.54 29.88
C TYR A 319 5.36 -18.88 28.52
N VAL A 320 4.05 -18.66 28.40
CA VAL A 320 3.28 -18.92 27.17
C VAL A 320 3.72 -17.99 26.05
N LEU A 321 3.91 -16.71 26.37
CA LEU A 321 4.41 -15.69 25.45
C LEU A 321 5.87 -15.93 25.05
N ILE A 322 6.73 -16.28 26.02
CA ILE A 322 8.14 -16.60 25.77
C ILE A 322 8.27 -17.76 24.76
N GLU A 323 7.48 -18.82 24.93
CA GLU A 323 7.49 -19.97 24.03
C GLU A 323 6.90 -19.63 22.66
N THR A 324 5.79 -18.88 22.61
CA THR A 324 5.18 -18.39 21.35
C THR A 324 6.20 -17.59 20.53
N MET A 325 6.96 -16.71 21.18
CA MET A 325 8.01 -15.89 20.56
C MET A 325 9.22 -16.70 20.07
N ASN A 326 9.63 -17.72 20.82
CA ASN A 326 10.68 -18.65 20.39
C ASN A 326 10.24 -19.48 19.17
N GLN A 327 8.98 -19.93 19.12
CA GLN A 327 8.41 -20.67 17.99
C GLN A 327 8.29 -19.79 16.74
N VAL A 328 7.78 -18.56 16.88
CA VAL A 328 7.78 -17.55 15.80
C VAL A 328 9.19 -17.34 15.27
N SER A 329 10.17 -17.19 16.17
CA SER A 329 11.58 -16.98 15.78
C SER A 329 12.19 -18.13 15.00
N LYS A 330 11.79 -19.37 15.32
CA LYS A 330 12.28 -20.58 14.66
C LYS A 330 11.71 -20.79 13.26
N HIS A 331 10.47 -20.38 13.03
CA HIS A 331 9.79 -20.54 11.74
C HIS A 331 9.92 -19.32 10.81
N TYR A 332 10.39 -18.19 11.34
CA TYR A 332 10.63 -16.93 10.61
C TYR A 332 11.57 -17.08 9.41
N LEU A 333 12.56 -17.98 9.47
CA LEU A 333 13.51 -18.23 8.38
C LEU A 333 12.88 -18.94 7.17
N MET A 334 11.61 -19.34 7.23
CA MET A 334 10.97 -20.18 6.21
C MET A 334 9.75 -19.54 5.50
N CYS A 335 9.49 -18.23 5.65
CA CYS A 335 8.22 -17.65 5.18
C CYS A 335 8.37 -16.40 4.27
N ASN A 336 7.76 -16.48 3.09
CA ASN A 336 7.31 -15.33 2.29
C ASN A 336 5.83 -15.03 2.63
N GLU A 337 5.36 -13.82 2.33
CA GLU A 337 4.03 -13.24 2.66
C GLU A 337 2.80 -14.14 2.37
N HIS A 338 2.92 -15.18 1.54
CA HIS A 338 1.82 -16.05 1.13
C HIS A 338 1.52 -17.22 2.09
N ASN A 339 2.20 -17.34 3.24
CA ASN A 339 2.09 -18.49 4.15
C ASN A 339 1.51 -18.18 5.55
N ILE A 340 0.88 -17.03 5.76
CA ILE A 340 0.28 -16.62 7.03
C ILE A 340 -0.82 -17.61 7.50
N GLU A 341 -1.62 -18.12 6.56
CA GLU A 341 -2.66 -19.12 6.85
C GLU A 341 -2.08 -20.51 7.20
N LEU A 342 -0.89 -20.84 6.68
CA LEU A 342 -0.16 -22.06 7.05
C LEU A 342 0.40 -21.93 8.47
N LEU A 343 0.92 -20.75 8.83
CA LEU A 343 1.40 -20.44 10.18
C LEU A 343 0.28 -20.47 11.22
N SER A 344 -0.89 -19.90 10.95
CA SER A 344 -2.04 -19.96 11.87
C SER A 344 -2.55 -21.41 12.09
N ARG A 345 -2.37 -22.30 11.10
CA ARG A 345 -2.66 -23.74 11.21
C ARG A 345 -1.56 -24.54 11.93
N ILE A 346 -0.28 -24.16 11.82
CA ILE A 346 0.82 -24.80 12.56
C ILE A 346 0.84 -24.33 14.03
N MET A 347 0.52 -23.06 14.26
CA MET A 347 0.44 -22.43 15.57
C MET A 347 -0.95 -22.57 16.22
N VAL A 348 -1.69 -23.65 15.92
CA VAL A 348 -2.97 -23.91 16.61
C VAL A 348 -2.72 -23.89 18.12
N PRO A 349 -3.29 -22.92 18.86
CA PRO A 349 -2.97 -22.69 20.27
C PRO A 349 -3.10 -23.97 21.10
N LYS A 350 -4.04 -24.86 20.75
CA LYS A 350 -4.24 -26.16 21.42
C LYS A 350 -3.02 -27.07 21.44
N VAL A 351 -2.20 -27.14 20.37
CA VAL A 351 -1.04 -28.07 20.30
C VAL A 351 0.15 -27.49 21.05
N THR A 352 0.40 -26.20 20.88
CA THR A 352 1.45 -25.46 21.61
C THR A 352 1.13 -25.41 23.11
N LEU A 353 -0.12 -25.12 23.49
CA LEU A 353 -0.58 -25.19 24.88
C LEU A 353 -0.52 -26.62 25.45
N LYS A 354 -0.84 -27.67 24.67
CA LYS A 354 -0.67 -29.07 25.13
C LYS A 354 0.79 -29.42 25.42
N ARG A 355 1.74 -28.96 24.59
CA ARG A 355 3.18 -29.14 24.84
C ARG A 355 3.65 -28.34 26.05
N ILE A 356 3.19 -27.10 26.19
CA ILE A 356 3.49 -26.22 27.32
C ILE A 356 2.96 -26.82 28.64
N PHE A 357 1.70 -27.24 28.70
CA PHE A 357 1.12 -27.85 29.90
C PHE A 357 1.64 -29.26 30.19
N GLY A 358 2.07 -30.01 29.16
CA GLY A 358 2.75 -31.30 29.32
C GLY A 358 4.13 -31.16 29.97
N ALA A 359 4.93 -30.19 29.53
CA ALA A 359 6.23 -29.87 30.12
C ALA A 359 6.10 -29.29 31.55
N TYR A 360 5.07 -28.47 31.79
CA TYR A 360 4.78 -27.91 33.12
C TYR A 360 4.42 -28.99 34.16
N LYS A 361 3.75 -30.07 33.75
CA LYS A 361 3.44 -31.22 34.63
C LYS A 361 4.66 -32.09 34.95
N GLN A 362 5.63 -32.20 34.04
CA GLN A 362 6.85 -32.99 34.27
C GLN A 362 7.82 -32.30 35.23
N ASN A 363 7.99 -30.98 35.12
CA ASN A 363 8.89 -30.23 36.00
C ASN A 363 8.37 -30.15 37.45
N ASN A 364 7.05 -30.04 37.65
CA ASN A 364 6.45 -30.07 39.00
C ASN A 364 6.48 -31.45 39.67
N ALA A 365 6.53 -32.53 38.89
CA ALA A 365 6.68 -33.89 39.42
C ALA A 365 8.12 -34.17 39.89
N GLN A 366 9.12 -33.53 39.29
CA GLN A 366 10.52 -33.60 39.75
C GLN A 366 10.74 -32.77 41.03
N GLU A 367 10.15 -31.58 41.15
CA GLU A 367 10.27 -30.74 42.35
C GLU A 367 9.61 -31.34 43.60
N GLN A 368 8.58 -32.19 43.46
CA GLN A 368 7.96 -32.89 44.59
C GLN A 368 8.71 -34.15 45.06
N SER A 369 9.78 -34.54 44.36
CA SER A 369 10.58 -35.73 44.68
C SER A 369 11.92 -35.43 45.35
N ASP A 370 12.23 -34.16 45.62
CA ASP A 370 13.42 -33.75 46.38
C ASP A 370 13.15 -33.81 47.89
N PRO A 371 13.75 -34.76 48.65
CA PRO A 371 13.47 -34.95 50.06
C PRO A 371 14.10 -33.86 50.96
N SER A 372 14.84 -32.90 50.40
CA SER A 372 15.54 -31.85 51.15
C SER A 372 14.64 -30.72 51.69
N LEU A 373 13.37 -30.63 51.27
CA LEU A 373 12.46 -29.54 51.67
C LEU A 373 11.52 -29.84 52.86
N THR A 374 11.62 -31.01 53.50
CA THR A 374 10.85 -31.29 54.73
C THR A 374 11.60 -30.91 56.02
N LYS A 375 11.85 -29.61 56.23
CA LYS A 375 12.06 -29.07 57.58
C LYS A 375 10.88 -28.19 57.98
N LYS A 376 9.97 -28.81 58.73
CA LYS A 376 8.78 -28.22 59.37
C LYS A 376 9.15 -27.01 60.25
N LEU A 377 8.49 -25.88 60.01
CA LEU A 377 8.30 -24.83 61.01
C LEU A 377 7.49 -25.41 62.18
N LYS A 378 8.05 -25.40 63.40
CA LYS A 378 7.29 -25.66 64.63
C LYS A 378 6.46 -24.42 64.97
N PRO A 379 5.19 -24.55 65.37
CA PRO A 379 4.39 -23.42 65.86
C PRO A 379 4.83 -23.01 67.28
N PRO A 380 4.65 -21.74 67.68
CA PRO A 380 4.98 -21.27 69.02
C PRO A 380 4.02 -21.84 70.07
N ARG A 381 4.55 -22.23 71.23
CA ARG A 381 3.77 -22.67 72.39
C ARG A 381 3.05 -21.48 73.03
N ASN A 382 1.73 -21.56 73.12
CA ASN A 382 0.97 -20.78 74.12
C ASN A 382 1.31 -21.31 75.52
N THR A 383 1.81 -20.44 76.38
CA THR A 383 1.82 -20.63 77.82
C THR A 383 0.76 -19.71 78.42
N GLU A 384 -0.32 -20.30 78.93
CA GLU A 384 -1.11 -19.70 80.01
C GLU A 384 -1.17 -20.69 81.19
N ASN A 385 -0.71 -20.18 82.34
CA ASN A 385 -1.18 -20.43 83.71
C ASN A 385 -1.24 -21.87 84.27
N LYS A 386 -0.22 -22.26 85.05
CA LYS A 386 -0.17 -22.23 86.54
C LYS A 386 1.00 -23.05 87.05
#